data_AF-A0A1G9ZS25-F1
#
_entry.id   AF-A0A1G9ZS25-F1
#
_cell.length_a   1.000
_cell.length_b   1.000
_cell.length_c   1.000
_cell.angle_alpha   90.00
_cell.angle_beta   90.00
_cell.angle_gamma   90.00
#
_symmetry.space_group_name_H-M   'P 1'
#
loop_
_entity.id
_entity.type
_entity.pdbx_description
1 polymer ?
#
loop_
_entity_poly.entity_id
_entity_poly.type
_entity_poly.pdbx_seq_one_letter_code
_entity_poly.pdbx_strand_id
1 'polypeptide(L)'
;MAYRIHYDVARGRWYVTASWQIPVSRTIPMAAALAHGVIGVDTNADHLAAWRLDTHGNPTGNPRRFFYDLSGTAQHRDAQVRHALTRLLNWAKTCGVKAIAVEDLDFQAEKTREKHGRKRRFRQLISGMPTGKLRARLTSMADATGIAIIADPAYTSKWGAQHWQQPMAGPTRKTTRHDAASIAIGRRAQGHPIRRRTTPPRAHQSDALGHRTVQADRRALGREEPRPRTPGPRTRSVPPDAASTRATRTSKTVRDVRSDQEWVQDSLLLTD
;
A
#
# COMPACT_ATOMS: atom_id res chain seq x y z
N MET A 1 -5.10 31.04 -23.31
CA MET A 1 -5.33 29.94 -24.28
C MET A 1 -5.04 30.51 -25.67
N ALA A 2 -4.35 29.78 -26.53
CA ALA A 2 -4.12 30.14 -27.93
C ALA A 2 -4.37 28.93 -28.82
N TYR A 3 -4.97 29.12 -29.99
CA TYR A 3 -5.20 28.03 -30.94
C TYR A 3 -4.94 28.49 -32.39
N ARG A 4 -4.58 27.53 -33.25
CA ARG A 4 -4.36 27.71 -34.67
C ARG A 4 -5.06 26.59 -35.44
N ILE A 5 -5.84 26.97 -36.45
CA ILE A 5 -6.46 26.04 -37.40
C ILE A 5 -5.72 26.21 -38.73
N HIS A 6 -5.29 25.12 -39.34
CA HIS A 6 -4.65 25.16 -40.66
C HIS A 6 -5.00 23.92 -41.47
N TYR A 7 -5.01 24.08 -42.80
CA TYR A 7 -5.19 22.99 -43.74
C TYR A 7 -3.81 22.49 -44.21
N ASP A 8 -3.53 21.21 -44.02
CA ASP A 8 -2.35 20.54 -44.57
C ASP A 8 -2.69 20.00 -45.97
N VAL A 9 -2.22 20.71 -46.99
CA VAL A 9 -2.49 20.41 -48.41
C VAL A 9 -1.90 19.05 -48.82
N ALA A 10 -0.74 18.68 -48.28
CA ALA A 10 -0.08 17.42 -48.63
C ALA A 10 -0.80 16.20 -48.05
N ARG A 11 -1.45 16.36 -46.89
CA ARG A 11 -2.24 15.31 -46.24
C ARG A 11 -3.74 15.38 -46.54
N GLY A 12 -4.21 16.46 -47.15
CA GLY A 12 -5.62 16.73 -47.43
C GLY A 12 -6.48 16.82 -46.17
N ARG A 13 -5.93 17.31 -45.04
CA ARG A 13 -6.60 17.30 -43.72
C ARG A 13 -6.53 18.65 -43.03
N TRP A 14 -7.59 18.98 -42.29
CA TRP A 14 -7.60 20.11 -41.37
C TRP A 14 -7.00 19.71 -40.01
N TYR A 15 -6.13 20.56 -39.48
CA TYR A 15 -5.50 20.40 -38.18
C TYR A 15 -5.85 21.57 -37.27
N VAL A 16 -6.08 21.26 -36.00
CA VAL A 16 -6.26 22.23 -34.91
C VAL A 16 -5.14 22.01 -33.90
N THR A 17 -4.34 23.03 -33.66
CA THR A 17 -3.32 23.03 -32.61
C THR A 17 -3.74 24.02 -31.53
N ALA A 18 -3.86 23.56 -30.29
CA ALA A 18 -4.23 24.40 -29.16
C ALA A 18 -3.14 24.36 -28.08
N SER A 19 -2.96 25.48 -27.39
CA SER A 19 -2.06 25.65 -26.25
C SER A 19 -2.81 26.34 -25.11
N TRP A 20 -2.59 25.87 -23.89
CA TRP A 20 -3.19 26.42 -22.68
C TRP A 20 -2.23 26.27 -21.52
N GLN A 21 -2.44 27.08 -20.48
CA GLN A 21 -1.70 26.96 -19.23
C GLN A 21 -2.41 25.96 -18.32
N ILE A 22 -1.63 25.07 -17.70
CA ILE A 22 -2.12 24.19 -16.64
C ILE A 22 -1.91 24.96 -15.33
N PRO A 23 -2.98 25.26 -14.56
CA PRO A 23 -2.84 25.95 -13.28
C PRO A 23 -1.97 25.11 -12.34
N VAL A 24 -1.12 25.76 -11.55
CA VAL A 24 -0.32 25.06 -10.55
C VAL A 24 -1.25 24.45 -9.51
N SER A 25 -1.19 23.14 -9.36
CA SER A 25 -2.00 22.41 -8.41
C SER A 25 -1.55 22.69 -6.99
N ARG A 26 -2.53 23.00 -6.13
CA ARG A 26 -2.27 23.30 -4.72
C ARG A 26 -1.99 22.00 -3.97
N THR A 27 -0.85 21.94 -3.30
CA THR A 27 -0.54 20.83 -2.39
C THR A 27 -1.54 20.81 -1.24
N ILE A 28 -2.18 19.66 -1.01
CA ILE A 28 -3.12 19.46 0.10
C ILE A 28 -2.33 18.84 1.27
N PRO A 29 -2.37 19.41 2.49
CA PRO A 29 -1.77 18.79 3.65
C PRO A 29 -2.33 17.38 3.90
N MET A 30 -1.48 16.43 4.31
CA MET A 30 -1.86 15.03 4.50
C MET A 30 -3.10 14.86 5.40
N ALA A 31 -3.16 15.61 6.51
CA ALA A 31 -4.30 15.60 7.42
C ALA A 31 -5.61 16.01 6.72
N ALA A 32 -5.56 17.02 5.85
CA ALA A 32 -6.72 17.51 5.12
C ALA A 32 -7.16 16.53 4.00
N ALA A 33 -6.19 15.83 3.39
CA ALA A 33 -6.47 14.80 2.39
C ALA A 33 -7.18 13.57 3.00
N LEU A 34 -6.79 13.19 4.21
CA LEU A 34 -7.33 12.02 4.93
C LEU A 34 -8.56 12.32 5.80
N ALA A 35 -8.99 13.59 5.90
CA ALA A 35 -10.07 14.05 6.78
C ALA A 35 -11.42 13.34 6.55
N HIS A 36 -11.66 12.83 5.33
CA HIS A 36 -12.89 12.13 4.95
C HIS A 36 -12.66 10.64 4.67
N GLY A 37 -11.55 10.09 5.18
CA GLY A 37 -11.12 8.74 4.90
C GLY A 37 -10.24 8.66 3.64
N VAL A 38 -10.09 7.44 3.12
CA VAL A 38 -9.20 7.15 1.98
C VAL A 38 -9.79 6.04 1.12
N ILE A 39 -9.50 6.04 -0.17
CA ILE A 39 -9.75 4.88 -1.02
C ILE A 39 -8.44 4.12 -1.20
N GLY A 40 -8.38 2.90 -0.69
CA GLY A 40 -7.26 2.00 -0.96
C GLY A 40 -7.46 1.31 -2.32
N VAL A 41 -6.38 1.15 -3.08
CA VAL A 41 -6.41 0.56 -4.43
C VAL A 41 -5.28 -0.47 -4.58
N ASP A 42 -5.65 -1.73 -4.84
CA ASP A 42 -4.74 -2.77 -5.33
C ASP A 42 -4.86 -2.91 -6.85
N THR A 43 -3.72 -2.93 -7.53
CA THR A 43 -3.66 -3.07 -8.99
C THR A 43 -3.46 -4.54 -9.37
N ASN A 44 -4.35 -5.08 -10.19
CA ASN A 44 -4.24 -6.43 -10.73
C ASN A 44 -3.97 -6.42 -12.25
N ALA A 45 -3.93 -7.58 -12.91
CA ALA A 45 -3.64 -7.65 -14.34
C ALA A 45 -4.80 -7.18 -15.25
N ASP A 46 -6.02 -7.18 -14.73
CA ASP A 46 -7.29 -7.00 -15.44
C ASP A 46 -8.19 -5.92 -14.82
N HIS A 47 -7.87 -5.43 -13.61
CA HIS A 47 -8.64 -4.40 -12.93
C HIS A 47 -7.86 -3.68 -11.82
N LEU A 48 -8.39 -2.51 -11.42
CA LEU A 48 -8.10 -1.89 -10.12
C LEU A 48 -9.15 -2.37 -9.12
N ALA A 49 -8.73 -3.00 -8.02
CA ALA A 49 -9.60 -3.34 -6.89
C ALA A 49 -9.51 -2.22 -5.86
N ALA A 50 -10.65 -1.62 -5.51
CA ALA A 50 -10.67 -0.45 -4.67
C ALA A 50 -11.71 -0.58 -3.55
N TRP A 51 -11.38 -0.04 -2.38
CA TRP A 51 -12.31 0.03 -1.25
C TRP A 51 -12.17 1.35 -0.54
N ARG A 52 -13.31 1.95 -0.21
CA ARG A 52 -13.37 3.15 0.62
C ARG A 52 -13.21 2.76 2.09
N LEU A 53 -12.35 3.46 2.80
CA LEU A 53 -12.17 3.35 4.24
C LEU A 53 -12.58 4.66 4.90
N ASP A 54 -13.18 4.58 6.08
CA ASP A 54 -13.40 5.74 6.96
C ASP A 54 -12.07 6.25 7.55
N THR A 55 -12.12 7.32 8.36
CA THR A 55 -10.96 7.91 9.03
C THR A 55 -10.24 6.96 10.01
N HIS A 56 -10.94 5.94 10.51
CA HIS A 56 -10.41 4.90 11.41
C HIS A 56 -9.87 3.66 10.66
N GLY A 57 -9.88 3.72 9.33
CA GLY A 57 -9.43 2.63 8.46
C GLY A 57 -10.40 1.45 8.38
N ASN A 58 -11.67 1.64 8.73
CA ASN A 58 -12.67 0.61 8.54
C ASN A 58 -13.24 0.67 7.11
N PRO A 59 -13.33 -0.47 6.41
CA PRO A 59 -13.95 -0.51 5.08
C PRO A 59 -15.43 -0.11 5.15
N THR A 60 -15.84 0.77 4.24
CA THR A 60 -17.22 1.27 4.11
C THR A 60 -17.81 0.85 2.78
N GLY A 61 -19.07 0.40 2.82
CA GLY A 61 -19.77 -0.09 1.62
C GLY A 61 -19.10 -1.29 0.95
N ASN A 62 -19.42 -1.48 -0.33
CA ASN A 62 -18.89 -2.57 -1.14
C ASN A 62 -17.59 -2.19 -1.86
N PRO A 63 -16.67 -3.14 -2.07
CA PRO A 63 -15.51 -2.91 -2.92
C PRO A 63 -15.97 -2.60 -4.36
N ARG A 64 -15.20 -1.78 -5.07
CA ARG A 64 -15.39 -1.47 -6.48
C ARG A 64 -14.25 -1.99 -7.31
N ARG A 65 -14.56 -2.45 -8.52
CA ARG A 65 -13.57 -2.90 -9.50
C ARG A 65 -13.66 -2.07 -10.77
N PHE A 66 -12.51 -1.60 -11.21
CA PHE A 66 -12.37 -0.84 -12.44
C PHE A 66 -11.58 -1.69 -13.44
N PHE A 67 -12.32 -2.44 -14.24
CA PHE A 67 -11.76 -3.35 -15.24
C PHE A 67 -11.15 -2.58 -16.42
N TYR A 68 -10.14 -3.19 -17.02
CA TYR A 68 -9.53 -2.76 -18.26
C TYR A 68 -9.05 -3.99 -19.05
N ASP A 69 -9.01 -3.87 -20.36
CA ASP A 69 -8.35 -4.86 -21.21
C ASP A 69 -6.96 -4.35 -21.61
N LEU A 70 -5.92 -5.13 -21.33
CA LEU A 70 -4.54 -4.81 -21.70
C LEU A 70 -4.09 -5.58 -22.95
N SER A 71 -5.03 -6.02 -23.79
CA SER A 71 -4.77 -6.55 -25.12
C SER A 71 -4.46 -5.44 -26.14
N GLY A 72 -3.92 -5.81 -27.29
CA GLY A 72 -3.72 -4.89 -28.41
C GLY A 72 -2.52 -3.94 -28.26
N THR A 73 -2.60 -2.81 -28.98
CA THR A 73 -1.50 -1.85 -29.15
C THR A 73 -1.22 -1.07 -27.87
N ALA A 74 -0.01 -0.52 -27.75
CA ALA A 74 0.35 0.31 -26.59
C ALA A 74 -0.62 1.48 -26.39
N GLN A 75 -1.11 2.09 -27.47
CA GLN A 75 -2.10 3.18 -27.44
C GLN A 75 -3.48 2.70 -26.95
N HIS A 76 -3.93 1.51 -27.36
CA HIS A 76 -5.19 0.94 -26.88
C HIS A 76 -5.12 0.68 -25.37
N ARG A 77 -4.06 0.00 -24.92
CA ARG A 77 -3.86 -0.27 -23.49
C ARG A 77 -3.77 1.02 -22.68
N ASP A 78 -3.11 2.03 -23.22
CA ASP A 78 -3.02 3.36 -22.62
C ASP A 78 -4.41 3.98 -22.38
N ALA A 79 -5.27 3.92 -23.40
CA ALA A 79 -6.64 4.41 -23.33
C ALA A 79 -7.49 3.64 -22.31
N GLN A 80 -7.35 2.30 -22.26
CA GLN A 80 -8.04 1.44 -21.31
C GLN A 80 -7.67 1.78 -19.85
N VAL A 81 -6.37 1.95 -19.58
CA VAL A 81 -5.90 2.37 -18.26
C VAL A 81 -6.44 3.76 -17.90
N ARG A 82 -6.37 4.74 -18.81
CA ARG A 82 -6.95 6.08 -18.57
C ARG A 82 -8.44 6.00 -18.26
N HIS A 83 -9.19 5.20 -19.00
CA HIS A 83 -10.62 5.02 -18.78
C HIS A 83 -10.92 4.47 -17.38
N ALA A 84 -10.19 3.46 -16.94
CA ALA A 84 -10.33 2.90 -15.59
C ALA A 84 -9.95 3.92 -14.49
N LEU A 85 -8.87 4.68 -14.68
CA LEU A 85 -8.44 5.72 -13.74
C LEU A 85 -9.46 6.87 -13.66
N THR A 86 -10.04 7.30 -14.78
CA THR A 86 -11.11 8.31 -14.78
C THR A 86 -12.30 7.84 -13.96
N ARG A 87 -12.73 6.58 -14.11
CA ARG A 87 -13.82 6.01 -13.32
C ARG A 87 -13.49 5.94 -11.83
N LEU A 88 -12.25 5.60 -11.48
CA LEU A 88 -11.76 5.59 -10.11
C LEU A 88 -11.80 7.00 -9.49
N LEU A 89 -11.27 8.02 -10.19
CA LEU A 89 -11.24 9.40 -9.71
C LEU A 89 -12.65 9.98 -9.58
N ASN A 90 -13.54 9.72 -10.53
CA ASN A 90 -14.94 10.12 -10.43
C ASN A 90 -15.64 9.47 -9.25
N TRP A 91 -15.38 8.18 -8.99
CA TRP A 91 -15.91 7.52 -7.81
C TRP A 91 -15.39 8.14 -6.51
N ALA A 92 -14.09 8.47 -6.44
CA ALA A 92 -13.53 9.15 -5.28
C ALA A 92 -14.21 10.50 -5.01
N LYS A 93 -14.46 11.29 -6.06
CA LYS A 93 -15.25 12.53 -5.98
C LYS A 93 -16.66 12.28 -5.45
N THR A 94 -17.38 11.30 -6.00
CA THR A 94 -18.74 10.95 -5.54
C THR A 94 -18.76 10.52 -4.08
N CYS A 95 -17.69 9.88 -3.59
CA CYS A 95 -17.56 9.51 -2.18
C CYS A 95 -17.13 10.66 -1.26
N GLY A 96 -16.77 11.82 -1.79
CA GLY A 96 -16.23 12.95 -1.02
C GLY A 96 -14.83 12.70 -0.46
N VAL A 97 -14.09 11.73 -1.02
CA VAL A 97 -12.76 11.35 -0.54
C VAL A 97 -11.70 12.11 -1.32
N LYS A 98 -10.75 12.72 -0.62
CA LYS A 98 -9.65 13.53 -1.19
C LYS A 98 -8.32 12.78 -1.27
N ALA A 99 -8.26 11.52 -0.85
CA ALA A 99 -7.05 10.72 -0.86
C ALA A 99 -7.30 9.33 -1.47
N ILE A 100 -6.42 8.93 -2.38
CA ILE A 100 -6.33 7.57 -2.91
C ILE A 100 -4.97 7.00 -2.51
N ALA A 101 -5.01 5.89 -1.78
CA ALA A 101 -3.83 5.13 -1.42
C ALA A 101 -3.60 4.01 -2.44
N VAL A 102 -2.40 3.96 -3.01
CA VAL A 102 -2.00 2.95 -3.99
C VAL A 102 -0.72 2.26 -3.53
N GLU A 103 -0.59 0.97 -3.85
CA GLU A 103 0.69 0.28 -3.69
C GLU A 103 1.80 1.03 -4.43
N ASP A 104 2.98 1.12 -3.83
CA ASP A 104 4.14 1.70 -4.48
C ASP A 104 4.62 0.78 -5.61
N LEU A 105 4.19 1.11 -6.83
CA LEU A 105 4.59 0.44 -8.06
C LEU A 105 5.72 1.24 -8.70
N ASP A 106 6.89 1.26 -8.06
CA ASP A 106 8.09 1.72 -8.74
C ASP A 106 8.59 0.63 -9.70
N PHE A 107 8.13 0.71 -10.95
CA PHE A 107 8.47 -0.20 -12.05
C PHE A 107 9.97 -0.22 -12.41
N GLN A 108 10.80 0.61 -11.79
CA GLN A 108 12.24 0.69 -12.00
C GLN A 108 13.06 -0.12 -10.98
N ALA A 109 12.51 -0.41 -9.80
CA ALA A 109 13.31 -0.85 -8.65
C ALA A 109 13.54 -2.37 -8.53
N GLU A 110 12.83 -3.22 -9.27
CA GLU A 110 12.96 -4.68 -9.08
C GLU A 110 13.21 -5.44 -10.39
N LYS A 111 14.47 -5.43 -10.83
CA LYS A 111 15.03 -6.43 -11.77
C LYS A 111 15.46 -7.72 -11.07
N THR A 112 15.27 -7.86 -9.76
CA THR A 112 15.66 -9.06 -9.00
C THR A 112 14.58 -10.14 -9.08
N ARG A 113 15.04 -11.35 -9.38
CA ARG A 113 14.35 -12.34 -10.21
C ARG A 113 13.37 -13.28 -9.48
N GLU A 114 13.12 -13.11 -8.17
CA GLU A 114 12.62 -14.27 -7.39
C GLU A 114 11.35 -14.12 -6.54
N LYS A 115 10.65 -12.98 -6.47
CA LYS A 115 9.49 -12.90 -5.53
C LYS A 115 8.10 -12.66 -6.13
N HIS A 116 7.94 -12.27 -7.40
CA HIS A 116 6.64 -11.76 -7.87
C HIS A 116 6.22 -12.16 -9.30
N GLY A 117 6.26 -13.46 -9.63
CA GLY A 117 5.93 -13.97 -10.97
C GLY A 117 4.55 -13.58 -11.54
N ARG A 118 3.54 -13.26 -10.70
CA ARG A 118 2.15 -13.06 -11.15
C ARG A 118 1.82 -11.64 -11.63
N LYS A 119 2.48 -10.60 -11.11
CA LYS A 119 2.33 -9.21 -11.60
C LYS A 119 3.35 -8.86 -12.71
N ARG A 120 4.27 -9.77 -13.05
CA ARG A 120 5.31 -9.56 -14.08
C ARG A 120 4.72 -9.19 -15.45
N ARG A 121 3.74 -9.95 -15.93
CA ARG A 121 3.07 -9.68 -17.23
C ARG A 121 2.39 -8.32 -17.24
N PHE A 122 1.66 -7.98 -16.16
CA PHE A 122 1.04 -6.67 -16.00
C PHE A 122 2.07 -5.54 -16.02
N ARG A 123 3.16 -5.67 -15.23
CA ARG A 123 4.26 -4.68 -15.19
C ARG A 123 4.90 -4.49 -16.56
N GLN A 124 5.15 -5.57 -17.31
CA GLN A 124 5.69 -5.54 -18.67
C GLN A 124 4.75 -4.83 -19.67
N LEU A 125 3.44 -5.09 -19.59
CA LEU A 125 2.46 -4.46 -20.50
C LEU A 125 2.35 -2.96 -20.26
N ILE A 126 2.42 -2.54 -19.00
CA ILE A 126 2.31 -1.14 -18.56
C ILE A 126 3.62 -0.37 -18.80
N SER A 127 4.78 -1.02 -18.67
CA SER A 127 6.07 -0.37 -18.95
C SER A 127 6.24 0.02 -20.42
N GLY A 128 5.56 -0.69 -21.34
CA GLY A 128 5.60 -0.40 -22.78
C GLY A 128 4.56 0.62 -23.25
N MET A 129 3.92 1.38 -22.36
CA MET A 129 2.95 2.42 -22.73
C MET A 129 3.64 3.78 -22.91
N PRO A 130 3.18 4.65 -23.85
CA PRO A 130 3.79 5.96 -24.10
C PRO A 130 3.85 6.85 -22.86
N THR A 131 2.87 6.72 -21.97
CA THR A 131 2.75 7.47 -20.73
C THR A 131 3.19 6.60 -19.52
N GLY A 132 4.31 5.88 -19.68
CA GLY A 132 4.74 4.81 -18.77
C GLY A 132 4.89 5.22 -17.29
N LYS A 133 4.59 4.26 -16.41
CA LYS A 133 4.35 4.33 -14.95
C LYS A 133 2.91 4.70 -14.56
N LEU A 134 2.11 3.68 -14.21
CA LEU A 134 0.72 3.83 -13.73
C LEU A 134 0.56 4.87 -12.63
N ARG A 135 1.50 4.90 -11.66
CA ARG A 135 1.53 5.89 -10.57
C ARG A 135 1.64 7.31 -11.13
N ALA A 136 2.62 7.58 -11.99
CA ALA A 136 2.82 8.91 -12.58
C ALA A 136 1.57 9.39 -13.34
N ARG A 137 0.91 8.48 -14.06
CA ARG A 137 -0.34 8.79 -14.75
C ARG A 137 -1.48 9.09 -13.79
N LEU A 138 -1.68 8.23 -12.79
CA LEU A 138 -2.71 8.46 -11.78
C LEU A 138 -2.45 9.79 -11.08
N THR A 139 -1.21 10.09 -10.68
CA THR A 139 -0.83 11.39 -10.09
C THR A 139 -1.20 12.54 -11.02
N SER A 140 -0.82 12.49 -12.30
CA SER A 140 -1.14 13.54 -13.27
C SER A 140 -2.65 13.74 -13.46
N MET A 141 -3.43 12.66 -13.51
CA MET A 141 -4.90 12.74 -13.63
C MET A 141 -5.55 13.20 -12.32
N ALA A 142 -5.00 12.81 -11.17
CA ALA A 142 -5.51 13.15 -9.85
C ALA A 142 -5.27 14.63 -9.51
N ASP A 143 -4.15 15.17 -9.98
CA ASP A 143 -3.76 16.57 -9.87
C ASP A 143 -4.87 17.49 -10.42
N ALA A 144 -5.38 17.18 -11.61
CA ALA A 144 -6.50 17.88 -12.24
C ALA A 144 -7.84 17.73 -11.48
N THR A 145 -7.91 16.83 -10.49
CA THR A 145 -9.13 16.55 -9.71
C THR A 145 -9.05 16.96 -8.25
N GLY A 146 -7.91 17.47 -7.78
CA GLY A 146 -7.69 17.81 -6.37
C GLY A 146 -7.68 16.59 -5.45
N ILE A 147 -7.30 15.42 -5.97
CA ILE A 147 -7.20 14.17 -5.19
C ILE A 147 -5.72 13.90 -4.93
N ALA A 148 -5.36 13.74 -3.66
CA ALA A 148 -4.01 13.36 -3.25
C ALA A 148 -3.76 11.86 -3.50
N ILE A 149 -2.61 11.53 -4.07
CA ILE A 149 -2.15 10.14 -4.24
C ILE A 149 -1.11 9.83 -3.18
N ILE A 150 -1.38 8.81 -2.37
CA ILE A 150 -0.48 8.33 -1.32
C ILE A 150 0.09 6.99 -1.78
N ALA A 151 1.41 6.96 -1.98
CA ALA A 151 2.12 5.72 -2.28
C ALA A 151 2.47 5.01 -0.97
N ASP A 152 2.08 3.74 -0.87
CA ASP A 152 2.40 2.88 0.25
C ASP A 152 3.57 1.95 -0.12
N PRO A 153 4.73 2.05 0.55
CA PRO A 153 5.89 1.21 0.26
C PRO A 153 5.49 -0.27 0.28
N ALA A 154 5.65 -0.93 -0.87
CA ALA A 154 5.13 -2.27 -1.08
C ALA A 154 5.81 -3.28 -0.14
N TYR A 155 5.06 -3.85 0.81
CA TYR A 155 5.26 -5.25 1.19
C TYR A 155 4.02 -5.80 1.90
N THR A 156 3.55 -6.93 1.37
CA THR A 156 2.68 -7.95 1.97
C THR A 156 1.16 -7.89 1.70
N SER A 157 0.81 -8.08 0.42
CA SER A 157 -0.49 -8.64 0.00
C SER A 157 -0.94 -9.88 0.82
N LYS A 158 -0.01 -10.60 1.45
CA LYS A 158 -0.27 -11.69 2.41
C LYS A 158 -1.11 -11.25 3.62
N TRP A 159 -0.87 -10.07 4.21
CA TRP A 159 -1.56 -9.65 5.44
C TRP A 159 -2.98 -9.14 5.15
N GLY A 160 -3.21 -8.54 3.97
CA GLY A 160 -4.54 -8.17 3.51
C GLY A 160 -5.45 -9.39 3.42
N ALA A 161 -5.01 -10.44 2.72
CA ALA A 161 -5.75 -11.70 2.63
C ALA A 161 -5.95 -12.35 4.02
N GLN A 162 -4.90 -12.39 4.85
CA GLN A 162 -4.95 -13.02 6.17
C GLN A 162 -5.93 -12.35 7.14
N HIS A 163 -5.99 -11.02 7.18
CA HIS A 163 -6.76 -10.30 8.20
C HIS A 163 -8.09 -9.73 7.71
N TRP A 164 -8.28 -9.59 6.40
CA TRP A 164 -9.43 -8.89 5.85
C TRP A 164 -10.25 -9.72 4.88
N GLN A 165 -9.72 -10.77 4.26
CA GLN A 165 -10.51 -11.53 3.28
C GLN A 165 -11.67 -12.29 3.92
N GLN A 166 -11.40 -13.12 4.93
CA GLN A 166 -12.44 -13.90 5.62
C GLN A 166 -13.40 -13.02 6.43
N PRO A 167 -12.95 -12.04 7.24
CA PRO A 167 -13.86 -11.22 8.04
C PRO A 167 -14.77 -10.31 7.20
N MET A 168 -14.36 -10.03 5.97
CA MET A 168 -15.17 -9.28 5.02
C MET A 168 -15.93 -10.20 4.05
N ALA A 169 -15.78 -11.51 4.12
CA ALA A 169 -16.68 -12.41 3.43
C ALA A 169 -17.97 -12.52 4.27
N GLY A 170 -19.12 -12.49 3.60
CA GLY A 170 -20.42 -12.73 4.20
C GLY A 170 -21.26 -13.63 3.31
N PRO A 171 -22.45 -14.07 3.78
CA PRO A 171 -23.32 -14.97 3.01
C PRO A 171 -23.64 -14.43 1.61
N THR A 172 -23.80 -13.11 1.51
CA THR A 172 -24.14 -12.40 0.27
C THR A 172 -22.94 -11.73 -0.40
N ARG A 173 -21.75 -11.72 0.23
CA ARG A 173 -20.61 -10.92 -0.23
C ARG A 173 -19.32 -11.73 -0.31
N LYS A 174 -18.86 -11.97 -1.53
CA LYS A 174 -17.56 -12.58 -1.82
C LYS A 174 -16.46 -11.52 -1.84
N THR A 175 -15.61 -11.51 -0.82
CA THR A 175 -14.41 -10.65 -0.77
C THR A 175 -13.21 -11.41 -1.34
N THR A 176 -12.55 -10.82 -2.34
CA THR A 176 -11.32 -11.41 -2.90
C THR A 176 -10.09 -10.94 -2.14
N ARG A 177 -8.96 -11.61 -2.36
CA ARG A 177 -7.66 -11.16 -1.84
C ARG A 177 -7.27 -9.74 -2.29
N HIS A 178 -7.72 -9.32 -3.48
CA HIS A 178 -7.40 -8.01 -4.06
C HIS A 178 -8.22 -6.91 -3.38
N ASP A 179 -9.50 -7.18 -3.12
CA ASP A 179 -10.34 -6.32 -2.29
C ASP A 179 -9.73 -6.21 -0.88
N ALA A 180 -9.29 -7.33 -0.29
CA ALA A 180 -8.63 -7.33 1.02
C ALA A 180 -7.28 -6.59 1.04
N ALA A 181 -6.50 -6.66 -0.05
CA ALA A 181 -5.25 -5.91 -0.21
C ALA A 181 -5.51 -4.40 -0.28
N SER A 182 -6.59 -3.98 -0.96
CA SER A 182 -6.99 -2.57 -1.02
C SER A 182 -7.28 -1.98 0.38
N ILE A 183 -7.85 -2.78 1.30
CA ILE A 183 -8.02 -2.38 2.70
C ILE A 183 -6.67 -2.18 3.39
N ALA A 184 -5.75 -3.14 3.24
CA ALA A 184 -4.43 -3.04 3.87
C ALA A 184 -3.63 -1.81 3.36
N ILE A 185 -3.75 -1.46 2.08
CA ILE A 185 -3.13 -0.28 1.49
C ILE A 185 -3.73 1.00 2.08
N GLY A 186 -5.06 1.11 2.11
CA GLY A 186 -5.75 2.27 2.68
C GLY A 186 -5.42 2.49 4.16
N ARG A 187 -5.41 1.41 4.96
CA ARG A 187 -5.07 1.49 6.40
C ARG A 187 -3.65 2.00 6.62
N ARG A 188 -2.68 1.52 5.83
CA ARG A 188 -1.29 1.96 5.94
C ARG A 188 -1.11 3.42 5.58
N ALA A 189 -1.79 3.90 4.53
CA ALA A 189 -1.78 5.31 4.16
C ALA A 189 -2.32 6.22 5.29
N GLN A 190 -3.23 5.71 6.13
CA GLN A 190 -3.74 6.40 7.31
C GLN A 190 -2.88 6.22 8.57
N GLY A 191 -1.84 5.38 8.52
CA GLY A 191 -1.01 5.05 9.68
C GLY A 191 -1.65 4.05 10.65
N HIS A 192 -2.68 3.31 10.22
CA HIS A 192 -3.36 2.29 11.01
C HIS A 192 -2.69 0.91 10.87
N PRO A 193 -2.65 0.09 11.93
CA PRO A 193 -2.12 -1.26 11.84
C PRO A 193 -2.99 -2.12 10.91
N ILE A 194 -2.35 -2.99 10.11
CA ILE A 194 -3.06 -3.89 9.18
C ILE A 194 -3.92 -4.90 9.95
N ARG A 195 -3.46 -5.38 11.11
CA ARG A 195 -4.19 -6.36 11.91
C ARG A 195 -5.52 -5.75 12.37
N ARG A 196 -6.60 -6.47 12.08
CA ARG A 196 -7.88 -6.26 12.75
C ARG A 196 -7.71 -6.74 14.20
N ARG A 197 -8.13 -5.95 15.20
CA ARG A 197 -8.21 -6.47 16.57
C ARG A 197 -9.19 -7.64 16.58
N THR A 198 -8.73 -8.81 16.99
CA THR A 198 -9.58 -10.00 17.21
C THR A 198 -10.60 -9.64 18.27
N THR A 199 -11.88 -9.90 18.00
CA THR A 199 -12.90 -9.87 19.06
C THR A 199 -12.41 -10.76 20.19
N PRO A 200 -12.35 -10.30 21.46
CA PRO A 200 -11.98 -11.17 22.57
C PRO A 200 -12.79 -12.46 22.50
N PRO A 201 -12.21 -13.63 22.83
CA PRO A 201 -12.97 -14.87 22.91
C PRO A 201 -14.24 -14.61 23.73
N ARG A 202 -15.38 -15.11 23.26
CA ARG A 202 -16.65 -14.99 24.01
C ARG A 202 -16.39 -15.56 25.40
N ALA A 203 -16.46 -14.72 26.43
CA ALA A 203 -16.21 -15.17 27.80
C ALA A 203 -17.32 -16.12 28.28
N HIS A 204 -18.53 -16.06 27.73
CA HIS A 204 -19.62 -17.00 28.00
C HIS A 204 -20.68 -16.93 26.88
N GLN A 205 -21.48 -17.99 26.70
CA GLN A 205 -22.54 -18.09 25.69
C GLN A 205 -23.87 -17.42 26.09
N SER A 206 -23.90 -16.61 27.15
CA SER A 206 -25.11 -15.98 27.65
C SER A 206 -25.02 -14.45 27.60
N ASP A 207 -26.13 -13.86 27.19
CA ASP A 207 -26.36 -12.46 26.86
C ASP A 207 -25.86 -11.46 27.90
N ALA A 208 -24.88 -10.65 27.50
CA ALA A 208 -24.71 -9.27 27.92
C ALA A 208 -23.69 -8.63 26.98
N LEU A 209 -23.85 -7.33 26.67
CA LEU A 209 -22.99 -6.49 25.83
C LEU A 209 -23.45 -6.38 24.37
N GLY A 210 -24.27 -5.36 24.15
CA GLY A 210 -24.62 -4.85 22.82
C GLY A 210 -23.40 -4.49 21.97
N HIS A 211 -23.64 -4.43 20.65
CA HIS A 211 -22.66 -4.21 19.60
C HIS A 211 -21.76 -2.97 19.86
N ARG A 212 -20.61 -3.15 20.53
CA ARG A 212 -19.52 -2.17 20.49
C ARG A 212 -18.66 -2.41 19.26
N THR A 213 -19.20 -2.08 18.08
CA THR A 213 -18.42 -1.87 16.85
C THR A 213 -17.88 -0.44 16.80
N VAL A 214 -17.28 0.05 17.89
CA VAL A 214 -16.61 1.35 17.93
C VAL A 214 -15.14 1.09 18.14
N GLN A 215 -14.35 1.17 17.06
CA GLN A 215 -12.89 1.24 17.17
C GLN A 215 -12.55 2.71 17.51
N ALA A 216 -12.26 2.98 18.78
CA ALA A 216 -11.76 4.28 19.22
C ALA A 216 -10.25 4.44 18.95
N ASP A 217 -9.83 5.71 18.97
CA ASP A 217 -8.65 6.30 18.36
C ASP A 217 -7.26 5.83 18.87
N ARG A 218 -6.25 6.22 18.10
CA ARG A 218 -4.82 5.90 18.12
C ARG A 218 -4.18 5.98 19.52
N ARG A 219 -3.90 4.81 20.11
CA ARG A 219 -2.76 4.65 21.04
C ARG A 219 -1.73 3.73 20.41
N ALA A 220 -0.56 4.30 20.14
CA ALA A 220 0.61 3.58 19.68
C ALA A 220 0.95 2.47 20.69
N LEU A 221 0.84 1.22 20.26
CA LEU A 221 1.53 0.11 20.93
C LEU A 221 2.81 -0.12 20.13
N GLY A 222 3.93 -0.01 20.85
CA GLY A 222 5.28 -0.07 20.33
C GLY A 222 5.53 -1.28 19.43
N ARG A 223 6.47 -1.07 18.52
CA ARG A 223 7.08 -2.07 17.65
C ARG A 223 7.45 -3.30 18.50
N GLU A 224 6.74 -4.40 18.31
CA GLU A 224 7.07 -5.67 18.96
C GLU A 224 8.29 -6.24 18.23
N GLU A 225 9.48 -5.99 18.78
CA GLU A 225 10.70 -6.65 18.35
C GLU A 225 10.58 -8.18 18.53
N PRO A 226 11.36 -8.99 17.78
CA PRO A 226 11.40 -10.43 17.99
C PRO A 226 11.85 -10.72 19.43
N ARG A 227 10.91 -11.12 20.30
CA ARG A 227 11.24 -11.46 21.69
C ARG A 227 12.28 -12.58 21.74
N PRO A 228 13.38 -12.44 22.50
CA PRO A 228 14.25 -13.55 22.83
C PRO A 228 13.48 -14.61 23.61
N ARG A 229 13.76 -15.89 23.36
CA ARG A 229 13.19 -17.02 24.11
C ARG A 229 13.72 -17.01 25.54
N THR A 230 12.82 -16.83 26.51
CA THR A 230 13.09 -17.09 27.94
C THR A 230 13.02 -18.59 28.20
N PRO A 231 14.09 -19.25 28.68
CA PRO A 231 14.04 -20.65 29.10
C PRO A 231 13.21 -20.77 30.39
N GLY A 232 12.18 -21.61 30.37
CA GLY A 232 11.35 -21.88 31.56
C GLY A 232 12.13 -22.61 32.67
N PRO A 233 11.61 -22.59 33.91
CA PRO A 233 12.31 -23.11 35.08
C PRO A 233 12.42 -24.64 35.03
N ARG A 234 13.66 -25.14 35.16
CA ARG A 234 13.96 -26.56 35.37
C ARG A 234 13.64 -26.92 36.82
N THR A 235 12.75 -27.89 37.03
CA THR A 235 12.58 -28.56 38.32
C THR A 235 13.87 -29.34 38.63
N ARG A 236 14.35 -29.12 39.85
CA ARG A 236 15.63 -29.59 40.39
C ARG A 236 15.35 -30.84 41.23
N SER A 237 16.01 -31.96 40.93
CA SER A 237 16.28 -33.03 41.89
C SER A 237 17.81 -33.17 42.00
N VAL A 238 18.32 -33.01 43.22
CA VAL A 238 19.74 -32.93 43.63
C VAL A 238 20.30 -34.36 43.86
N PRO A 239 21.65 -34.56 43.79
CA PRO A 239 22.31 -35.78 43.27
C PRO A 239 22.93 -36.66 44.38
N PRO A 240 23.83 -37.59 44.02
CA PRO A 240 25.03 -37.76 44.83
C PRO A 240 26.36 -37.70 44.05
N ASP A 241 27.32 -37.12 44.76
CA ASP A 241 28.78 -37.27 44.78
C ASP A 241 29.51 -38.08 43.70
N ALA A 242 30.44 -37.41 43.02
CA ALA A 242 31.79 -37.94 42.80
C ALA A 242 32.72 -36.81 42.35
N ALA A 243 33.80 -36.61 43.11
CA ALA A 243 34.94 -35.77 42.74
C ALA A 243 35.66 -36.35 41.51
N SER A 244 36.07 -35.50 40.56
CA SER A 244 37.24 -35.78 39.71
C SER A 244 37.68 -34.57 38.89
N THR A 245 38.85 -34.09 39.25
CA THR A 245 39.87 -33.28 38.56
C THR A 245 39.99 -33.55 37.05
N ARG A 246 39.88 -32.51 36.19
CA ARG A 246 40.84 -32.28 35.09
C ARG A 246 40.65 -30.92 34.41
N ALA A 247 41.73 -30.13 34.41
CA ALA A 247 41.94 -29.01 33.49
C ALA A 247 42.80 -29.47 32.31
N THR A 248 42.37 -29.20 31.07
CA THR A 248 43.16 -28.96 29.83
C THR A 248 42.14 -28.79 28.69
N ARG A 249 42.25 -27.94 27.67
CA ARG A 249 43.31 -27.07 27.16
C ARG A 249 42.64 -26.09 26.18
N THR A 250 43.09 -24.84 26.14
CA THR A 250 42.79 -23.84 25.11
C THR A 250 43.36 -24.21 23.74
N SER A 251 42.70 -23.76 22.67
CA SER A 251 43.32 -23.47 21.38
C SER A 251 42.99 -22.03 20.96
N LYS A 252 44.05 -21.24 20.71
CA LYS A 252 44.05 -19.85 20.23
C LYS A 252 43.78 -19.82 18.72
N THR A 253 42.88 -18.94 18.27
CA THR A 253 43.07 -18.15 17.02
C THR A 253 42.11 -16.95 16.97
N VAL A 254 42.63 -15.83 17.46
CA VAL A 254 42.57 -14.42 17.00
C VAL A 254 41.62 -14.07 15.83
N ARG A 255 40.52 -13.36 16.14
CA ARG A 255 40.30 -11.94 15.76
C ARG A 255 39.00 -11.39 16.39
N ASP A 256 39.14 -10.82 17.58
CA ASP A 256 38.29 -9.73 18.08
C ASP A 256 38.52 -8.48 17.22
N VAL A 257 37.47 -7.71 16.93
CA VAL A 257 37.30 -6.32 17.40
C VAL A 257 35.89 -5.87 17.01
N ARG A 258 35.12 -5.50 18.04
CA ARG A 258 33.85 -4.75 17.95
C ARG A 258 34.17 -3.31 17.59
N SER A 259 33.47 -2.74 16.60
CA SER A 259 33.31 -1.29 16.49
C SER A 259 31.84 -0.94 16.71
N ASP A 260 31.56 -0.37 17.87
CA ASP A 260 30.36 0.43 18.10
C ASP A 260 30.43 1.65 17.18
N GLN A 261 29.46 1.79 16.27
CA GLN A 261 29.24 3.04 15.55
C GLN A 261 27.81 3.52 15.79
N GLU A 262 27.76 4.46 16.73
CA GLU A 262 26.68 5.39 17.01
C GLU A 262 26.54 6.33 15.80
N TRP A 263 25.37 6.36 15.16
CA TRP A 263 25.10 7.27 14.05
C TRP A 263 24.56 8.59 14.58
N VAL A 264 25.43 9.60 14.58
CA VAL A 264 25.12 11.01 14.85
C VAL A 264 24.50 11.64 13.59
N GLN A 265 23.51 12.50 13.81
CA GLN A 265 22.74 13.19 12.78
C GLN A 265 23.30 14.62 12.62
N ASP A 266 24.12 14.85 11.59
CA ASP A 266 24.64 16.19 11.30
C ASP A 266 23.59 17.06 10.60
N SER A 267 23.39 18.25 11.17
CA SER A 267 22.54 19.31 10.63
C SER A 267 23.36 20.18 9.67
N LEU A 268 22.89 20.35 8.44
CA LEU A 268 23.45 21.35 7.53
C LEU A 268 22.54 22.58 7.51
N LEU A 269 23.02 23.65 8.15
CA LEU A 269 22.62 25.03 7.86
C LEU A 269 23.71 25.70 7.02
N LEU A 270 23.24 26.48 6.05
CA LEU A 270 23.79 27.74 5.51
C LEU A 270 25.26 27.78 5.05
N THR A 271 25.45 28.24 3.83
CA THR A 271 26.39 29.33 3.53
C THR A 271 25.97 30.03 2.23
N ASP A 272 25.89 31.36 2.35
CA ASP A 272 26.00 32.46 1.38
C ASP A 272 25.17 32.49 0.08
#